data_AF-A0AAW9RL50-F1
#
_entry.id   AF-A0AAW9RL50-F1
#
_cell.length_a   1.000
_cell.length_b   1.000
_cell.length_c   1.000
_cell.angle_alpha   90.00
_cell.angle_beta   90.00
_cell.angle_gamma   90.00
#
_symmetry.space_group_name_H-M   'P 1'
#
loop_
_entity.id
_entity.type
_entity.pdbx_description
1 polymer ?
#
loop_
_entity_poly.entity_id
_entity_poly.type
_entity_poly.pdbx_seq_one_letter_code
_entity_poly.pdbx_strand_id
1 'polypeptide(L)'
;MQEIIAVTRPIQESAEVTSEADRSARVLPFLKERIAARIGIPPEQVTEQSVLVELGLQSIDAVLVCGEVEDEFGIELNPSSIFEHEALGGFAQEVIGLVEA
;
A
#
# COMPACT_ATOMS: atom_id res chain seq x y z
N MET A 1 6.69 -45.89 26.42
CA MET A 1 5.22 -45.70 26.45
C MET A 1 4.96 -44.44 27.26
N GLN A 2 4.16 -43.51 26.73
CA GLN A 2 3.85 -42.15 27.23
C GLN A 2 4.94 -41.12 26.89
N GLU A 3 4.91 -40.42 25.75
CA GLU A 3 3.96 -39.38 25.28
C GLU A 3 4.07 -38.09 26.09
N ILE A 4 4.81 -37.10 25.58
CA ILE A 4 4.58 -35.68 25.87
C ILE A 4 4.86 -34.88 24.59
N ILE A 5 3.85 -34.86 23.72
CA ILE A 5 3.29 -33.68 23.05
C ILE A 5 4.31 -32.57 22.74
N ALA A 6 4.72 -32.48 21.48
CA ALA A 6 5.23 -31.25 20.91
C ALA A 6 4.14 -30.18 21.11
N VAL A 7 4.38 -29.27 22.05
CA VAL A 7 3.55 -28.08 22.19
C VAL A 7 3.80 -27.25 20.94
N THR A 8 2.97 -27.46 19.91
CA THR A 8 2.70 -26.44 18.91
C THR A 8 2.03 -25.32 19.69
N ARG A 9 2.85 -24.44 20.27
CA ARG A 9 2.38 -23.14 20.72
C ARG A 9 1.82 -22.48 19.47
N PRO A 10 0.50 -22.19 19.41
CA PRO A 10 0.01 -21.31 18.37
C PRO A 10 0.76 -19.99 18.56
N ILE A 11 1.43 -19.55 17.50
CA ILE A 11 1.99 -18.22 17.39
C ILE A 11 0.91 -17.21 17.81
N GLN A 12 1.16 -16.53 18.93
CA GLN A 12 0.37 -15.41 19.40
C GLN A 12 0.76 -14.19 18.55
N GLU A 13 0.10 -13.97 17.41
CA GLU A 13 0.41 -12.86 16.49
C GLU A 13 -0.85 -12.23 15.87
N SER A 14 -1.98 -12.23 16.59
CA SER A 14 -3.30 -11.89 16.02
C SER A 14 -3.92 -10.59 16.53
N ALA A 15 -3.23 -9.75 17.31
CA ALA A 15 -3.83 -8.52 17.86
C ALA A 15 -3.19 -7.23 17.32
N GLU A 16 -1.87 -7.19 17.13
CA GLU A 16 -1.16 -5.97 16.71
C GLU A 16 -1.07 -5.86 15.17
N VAL A 17 -1.05 -6.99 14.46
CA VAL A 17 -0.99 -7.05 12.99
C VAL A 17 -2.31 -6.63 12.32
N THR A 18 -3.42 -6.64 13.06
CA THR A 18 -4.76 -6.41 12.50
C THR A 18 -4.96 -5.00 11.94
N SER A 19 -4.27 -3.98 12.47
CA SER A 19 -4.43 -2.59 12.02
C SER A 19 -3.61 -2.26 10.78
N GLU A 20 -2.34 -2.67 10.75
CA GLU A 20 -1.46 -2.37 9.61
C GLU A 20 -1.81 -3.22 8.39
N ALA A 21 -2.11 -4.51 8.59
CA ALA A 21 -2.54 -5.40 7.50
C ALA A 21 -3.90 -4.98 6.91
N ASP A 22 -4.80 -4.45 7.73
CA ASP A 22 -6.09 -3.94 7.25
C ASP A 22 -5.94 -2.61 6.49
N ARG A 23 -5.10 -1.70 6.99
CA ARG A 23 -4.73 -0.47 6.26
C ARG A 23 -4.06 -0.79 4.93
N SER A 24 -3.10 -1.70 4.90
CA SER A 24 -2.43 -2.11 3.65
C SER A 24 -3.40 -2.79 2.68
N ALA A 25 -4.32 -3.62 3.17
CA ALA A 25 -5.38 -4.23 2.38
C ALA A 25 -6.39 -3.22 1.81
N ARG A 26 -6.49 -2.01 2.36
CA ARG A 26 -7.29 -0.90 1.81
C ARG A 26 -6.48 0.01 0.88
N VAL A 27 -5.29 0.42 1.31
CA VAL A 27 -4.43 1.39 0.61
C VAL A 27 -3.84 0.83 -0.68
N LEU A 28 -3.29 -0.40 -0.65
CA LEU A 28 -2.65 -1.00 -1.83
C LEU A 28 -3.60 -1.16 -3.03
N PRO A 29 -4.79 -1.79 -2.89
CA PRO A 29 -5.69 -1.92 -4.03
C PRO A 29 -6.19 -0.56 -4.53
N PHE A 30 -6.44 0.40 -3.63
CA PHE A 30 -6.84 1.74 -4.01
C PHE A 30 -5.76 2.43 -4.86
N LEU A 31 -4.51 2.44 -4.40
CA LEU A 31 -3.39 3.01 -5.13
C LEU A 31 -3.20 2.33 -6.49
N LYS A 32 -3.22 1.00 -6.53
CA LYS A 32 -3.10 0.22 -7.78
C LYS A 32 -4.19 0.60 -8.76
N GLU A 33 -5.44 0.70 -8.32
CA GLU A 33 -6.57 1.09 -9.17
C GLU A 33 -6.39 2.51 -9.72
N ARG A 34 -6.09 3.50 -8.87
CA ARG A 34 -5.93 4.90 -9.29
C ARG A 34 -4.79 5.07 -10.29
N ILE A 35 -3.65 4.43 -10.01
CA ILE A 35 -2.47 4.50 -10.88
C ILE A 35 -2.72 3.78 -12.20
N ALA A 36 -3.28 2.57 -12.16
CA ALA A 36 -3.56 1.80 -13.36
C ALA A 36 -4.56 2.51 -14.29
N ALA A 37 -5.60 3.11 -13.72
CA ALA A 37 -6.58 3.89 -14.46
C ALA A 37 -5.96 5.10 -15.19
N ARG A 38 -4.93 5.73 -14.59
CA ARG A 38 -4.23 6.88 -15.18
C ARG A 38 -3.27 6.48 -16.30
N ILE A 39 -2.54 5.39 -16.08
CA ILE A 39 -1.56 4.88 -17.04
C ILE A 39 -2.25 4.13 -18.20
N GLY A 40 -3.49 3.67 -18.00
CA GLY A 40 -4.25 2.93 -19.01
C GLY A 40 -3.87 1.45 -19.09
N ILE A 41 -3.40 0.88 -17.98
CA ILE A 41 -3.06 -0.54 -17.84
C ILE A 41 -4.01 -1.22 -16.84
N PRO A 42 -4.15 -2.55 -16.85
CA PRO A 42 -4.91 -3.24 -15.81
C PRO A 42 -4.20 -3.13 -14.44
N PRO A 43 -4.95 -2.98 -13.33
CA PRO A 43 -4.38 -2.87 -11.98
C PRO A 43 -3.59 -4.09 -11.53
N GLU A 44 -3.84 -5.25 -12.15
CA GLU A 44 -3.08 -6.48 -11.95
C GLU A 44 -1.63 -6.39 -12.46
N GLN A 45 -1.33 -5.48 -13.39
CA GLN A 45 0.04 -5.21 -13.84
C GLN A 45 0.79 -4.23 -12.94
N VAL A 46 0.08 -3.52 -12.05
CA VAL A 46 0.68 -2.60 -11.09
C VAL A 46 1.03 -3.37 -9.82
N THR A 47 2.31 -3.60 -9.62
CA THR A 47 2.85 -4.33 -8.47
C THR A 47 3.52 -3.37 -7.50
N GLU A 48 3.78 -3.82 -6.28
CA GLU A 48 4.56 -3.05 -5.30
C GLU A 48 6.02 -2.83 -5.73
N GLN A 49 6.52 -3.66 -6.65
CA GLN A 49 7.84 -3.55 -7.25
C GLN A 49 7.83 -2.63 -8.49
N SER A 50 6.66 -2.14 -8.90
CA SER A 50 6.54 -1.33 -10.10
C SER A 50 7.06 0.09 -9.85
N VAL A 51 8.01 0.51 -10.69
CA VAL A 51 8.53 1.87 -10.71
C VAL A 51 7.53 2.76 -11.45
N LEU A 52 6.81 3.60 -10.72
CA LEU A 52 5.69 4.39 -11.26
C LEU A 52 6.12 5.33 -12.39
N VAL A 53 7.30 5.91 -12.27
CA VAL A 53 7.90 6.78 -13.29
C VAL A 53 8.18 6.02 -14.59
N GLU A 54 8.65 4.77 -14.50
CA GLU A 54 8.90 3.92 -15.68
C GLU A 54 7.59 3.44 -16.34
N LEU A 55 6.53 3.26 -15.54
CA LEU A 55 5.20 2.97 -16.06
C LEU A 55 4.56 4.18 -16.79
N GLY A 56 5.13 5.37 -16.63
CA GLY A 56 4.66 6.59 -17.31
C GLY A 56 3.86 7.54 -16.44
N LEU A 57 3.79 7.32 -15.12
CA LEU A 57 3.13 8.23 -14.19
C LEU A 57 3.76 9.63 -14.26
N GLN A 58 2.96 10.65 -14.54
CA GLN A 58 3.40 12.05 -14.62
C GLN A 58 3.16 12.78 -13.30
N SER A 59 3.78 13.96 -13.12
CA SER A 59 3.55 14.80 -11.92
C SER A 59 2.10 15.17 -11.70
N ILE A 60 1.32 15.39 -12.77
CA ILE A 60 -0.12 15.68 -12.67
C ILE A 60 -0.87 14.45 -12.14
N ASP A 61 -0.52 13.26 -12.60
CA ASP A 61 -1.15 12.02 -12.13
C ASP A 61 -0.84 11.78 -10.65
N ALA A 62 0.40 12.05 -10.22
CA ALA A 62 0.80 11.95 -8.82
C ALA A 62 -0.02 12.89 -7.92
N VAL A 63 -0.18 14.16 -8.31
CA VAL A 63 -1.02 15.13 -7.60
C VAL A 63 -2.47 14.65 -7.48
N LEU A 64 -3.02 14.13 -8.58
CA LEU A 64 -4.39 13.63 -8.59
C LEU A 64 -4.57 12.36 -7.74
N VAL A 65 -3.64 11.40 -7.83
CA VAL A 65 -3.65 10.18 -7.01
C VAL A 65 -3.55 10.53 -5.53
N CYS A 66 -2.62 11.42 -5.16
CA CYS A 66 -2.51 11.89 -3.78
C CYS A 66 -3.80 12.54 -3.30
N GLY A 67 -4.39 13.47 -4.08
CA GLY A 67 -5.66 14.09 -3.70
C GLY A 67 -6.81 13.09 -3.50
N GLU A 68 -6.87 12.03 -4.30
CA GLU A 68 -7.87 10.97 -4.12
C GLU A 68 -7.62 10.13 -2.86
N VAL A 69 -6.35 9.86 -2.53
CA VAL A 69 -5.99 9.17 -1.29
C VAL A 69 -6.26 10.05 -0.06
N GLU A 70 -5.94 11.34 -0.14
CA GLU A 70 -6.22 12.31 0.93
C GLU A 70 -7.73 12.42 1.21
N ASP A 71 -8.57 12.45 0.18
CA ASP A 71 -10.03 12.51 0.31
C ASP A 71 -10.63 11.20 0.86
N GLU A 72 -10.13 10.03 0.41
CA GLU A 72 -10.62 8.71 0.83
C GLU A 72 -10.21 8.37 2.28
N PHE A 73 -8.95 8.64 2.65
CA PHE A 73 -8.40 8.21 3.93
C PHE A 73 -8.30 9.34 4.97
N GLY A 74 -8.53 10.60 4.59
CA GLY A 74 -8.48 11.75 5.49
C GLY A 74 -7.06 12.08 5.98
N ILE A 75 -6.06 11.84 5.13
CA ILE A 75 -4.63 12.10 5.42
C ILE A 75 -4.10 13.28 4.60
N GLU A 76 -2.88 13.73 4.88
CA GLU A 76 -2.15 14.70 4.04
C GLU A 76 -0.93 14.03 3.40
N LEU A 77 -0.77 14.20 2.09
CA LEU A 77 0.31 13.60 1.30
C LEU A 77 1.02 14.66 0.45
N ASN A 78 2.33 14.52 0.32
CA ASN A 78 3.07 15.28 -0.67
C ASN A 78 3.15 14.48 -1.98
N PRO A 79 2.60 14.97 -3.10
CA PRO A 79 2.67 14.26 -4.38
C PRO A 79 4.09 14.16 -4.93
N SER A 80 5.02 14.96 -4.42
CA SER A 80 6.44 14.79 -4.74
C SER A 80 7.01 13.50 -4.15
N SER A 81 6.45 12.98 -3.06
CA SER A 81 6.94 11.78 -2.39
C SER A 81 6.78 10.52 -3.22
N ILE A 82 5.79 10.46 -4.12
CA ILE A 82 5.71 9.42 -5.16
C ILE A 82 7.02 9.26 -5.95
N PHE A 83 7.74 10.36 -6.21
CA PHE A 83 9.00 10.37 -6.95
C PHE A 83 10.23 10.18 -6.06
N GLU A 84 10.07 10.29 -4.75
CA GLU A 84 11.11 9.98 -3.75
C GLU A 84 11.25 8.47 -3.55
N HIS A 85 10.18 7.71 -3.83
CA HIS A 85 10.14 6.26 -3.74
C HIS A 85 10.48 5.59 -5.08
N GLU A 86 11.34 4.58 -5.04
CA GLU A 86 11.72 3.81 -6.24
C GLU A 86 10.54 3.02 -6.80
N ALA A 87 9.67 2.49 -5.94
CA ALA A 87 8.57 1.63 -6.35
C ALA A 87 7.29 1.93 -5.57
N LEU A 88 6.15 1.48 -6.11
CA LEU A 88 4.84 1.68 -5.50
C LEU A 88 4.78 1.20 -4.03
N GLY A 89 5.47 0.11 -3.70
CA GLY A 89 5.47 -0.43 -2.34
C GLY A 89 6.04 0.53 -1.30
N GLY A 90 7.09 1.29 -1.66
CA GLY A 90 7.67 2.31 -0.78
C GLY A 90 6.68 3.43 -0.49
N PHE A 91 6.04 3.94 -1.55
CA PHE A 91 5.00 4.97 -1.42
C PHE A 91 3.78 4.44 -0.65
N ALA A 92 3.32 3.23 -0.94
CA ALA A 92 2.20 2.63 -0.23
C ALA A 92 2.48 2.49 1.27
N GLN A 93 3.71 2.11 1.67
CA GLN A 93 4.10 1.99 3.06
C GLN A 93 4.06 3.35 3.79
N GLU A 94 4.49 4.42 3.13
CA GLU A 94 4.37 5.78 3.66
C GLU A 94 2.91 6.16 3.90
N VAL A 95 2.05 5.91 2.91
CA VAL A 95 0.60 6.16 3.02
C VAL A 95 0.00 5.35 4.17
N ILE A 96 0.30 4.05 4.26
CA ILE A 96 -0.19 3.17 5.34
C ILE A 96 0.21 3.70 6.72
N GLY A 97 1.41 4.26 6.85
CA GLY A 97 1.90 4.87 8.09
C GLY A 97 1.15 6.13 8.51
N LEU A 98 0.51 6.82 7.56
CA LEU A 98 -0.26 8.04 7.78
C LEU A 98 -1.75 7.79 8.03
N VAL A 99 -2.30 6.67 7.53
CA VAL A 99 -3.70 6.31 7.76
C VAL A 99 -3.88 5.89 9.21
N GLU A 100 -4.81 6.50 9.93
CA GLU A 100 -5.16 6.11 11.31
C GLU A 100 -5.95 4.79 11.32
N ALA A 101 -5.80 3.99 12.39
CA ALA A 101 -6.39 2.65 12.54
C ALA A 101 -7.91 2.66 12.77
#